data_AF-A0A966JIE1-F1
#
_entry.id   AF-A0A966JIE1-F1
#
_cell.length_a   1.000
_cell.length_b   1.000
_cell.length_c   1.000
_cell.angle_alpha   90.00
_cell.angle_beta   90.00
_cell.angle_gamma   90.00
#
_symmetry.space_group_name_H-M   'P 1'
#
loop_
_entity.id
_entity.type
_entity.pdbx_description
1 polymer ?
#
loop_
_entity_poly.entity_id
_entity_poly.type
_entity_poly.pdbx_seq_one_letter_code
_entity_poly.pdbx_strand_id
1 'polypeptide(L)'
;MHFDIENSNELEPHLQRMVDHGVNGLDIMHGELKNLMLMADAQFEEAQRVEEENDYSDAMESMERKYWEGQADAYAHLYKLTYDLSFAIAGLRKDDNGE
;
A
#
# COMPACT_ATOMS: atom_id res chain seq x y z
N MET A 1 -19.97 -22.10 4.04
CA MET A 1 -20.50 -21.05 3.14
C MET A 1 -19.32 -20.56 2.33
N HIS A 2 -19.11 -21.14 1.14
CA HIS A 2 -18.08 -20.67 0.21
C HIS A 2 -18.66 -19.39 -0.39
N PHE A 3 -18.11 -18.23 -0.04
CA PHE A 3 -18.42 -17.03 -0.78
C PHE A 3 -17.64 -17.13 -2.09
N ASP A 4 -18.30 -17.56 -3.16
CA ASP A 4 -17.81 -17.40 -4.51
C ASP A 4 -17.85 -15.90 -4.81
N ILE A 5 -16.77 -15.19 -4.44
CA ILE A 5 -16.56 -13.81 -4.84
C ILE A 5 -16.12 -13.85 -6.30
N GLU A 6 -17.08 -14.06 -7.20
CA GLU A 6 -16.95 -13.81 -8.63
C GLU A 6 -16.79 -12.29 -8.84
N ASN A 7 -15.63 -11.73 -8.52
CA ASN A 7 -15.17 -10.38 -8.95
C ASN A 7 -13.79 -9.99 -8.38
N SER A 8 -12.86 -10.93 -8.21
CA SER A 8 -11.46 -10.51 -8.12
C SER A 8 -10.99 -10.24 -9.54
N ASN A 9 -10.73 -8.97 -9.90
CA ASN A 9 -9.78 -8.69 -10.97
C ASN A 9 -8.53 -9.56 -10.72
N GLU A 10 -7.94 -10.13 -11.77
CA GLU A 10 -6.76 -10.98 -11.62
C GLU A 10 -5.71 -10.22 -10.80
N LEU A 11 -5.32 -10.79 -9.65
CA LEU A 11 -4.28 -10.21 -8.82
C LEU A 11 -2.97 -10.18 -9.61
N GLU A 12 -2.13 -9.18 -9.34
CA GLU A 12 -0.78 -9.17 -9.87
C GLU A 12 -0.08 -10.52 -9.60
N PRO A 13 0.68 -11.08 -10.55
CA PRO A 13 1.20 -12.45 -10.44
C PRO A 13 2.01 -12.70 -9.16
N HIS A 14 2.71 -11.70 -8.62
CA HIS A 14 3.42 -11.85 -7.35
C HIS A 14 2.49 -11.92 -6.14
N LEU A 15 1.37 -11.20 -6.16
CA LEU A 15 0.36 -11.25 -5.10
C LEU A 15 -0.37 -12.60 -5.11
N GLN A 16 -0.77 -13.08 -6.29
CA GLN A 16 -1.43 -14.39 -6.42
C GLN A 16 -0.53 -15.52 -5.90
N ARG A 17 0.77 -15.51 -6.23
CA ARG A 17 1.72 -16.49 -5.68
C ARG A 17 1.75 -16.49 -4.15
N MET A 18 1.70 -15.33 -3.50
CA MET A 18 1.69 -15.26 -2.04
C MET A 18 0.39 -15.84 -1.45
N VAL A 19 -0.74 -15.61 -2.11
CA VAL A 19 -2.03 -16.22 -1.76
C VAL A 19 -1.95 -17.74 -1.91
N ASP A 20 -1.43 -18.24 -3.03
CA ASP A 20 -1.26 -19.67 -3.31
C ASP A 20 -0.35 -20.36 -2.28
N HIS A 21 0.63 -19.62 -1.73
CA HIS A 21 1.51 -20.08 -0.66
C HIS A 21 0.93 -19.93 0.76
N GLY A 22 -0.32 -19.47 0.90
CA GLY A 22 -1.00 -19.33 2.18
C GLY A 22 -0.46 -18.22 3.07
N VAL A 23 0.19 -17.20 2.51
CA VAL A 23 0.66 -16.04 3.26
C VAL A 23 -0.54 -15.25 3.79
N ASN A 24 -0.43 -14.74 5.01
CA ASN A 24 -1.49 -13.94 5.63
C ASN A 24 -1.77 -12.68 4.80
N GLY A 25 -3.05 -12.35 4.58
CA GLY A 25 -3.45 -11.18 3.81
C GLY A 25 -2.89 -9.84 4.33
N LEU A 26 -2.77 -9.66 5.65
CA LEU A 26 -2.14 -8.46 6.23
C LEU A 26 -0.64 -8.41 5.93
N ASP A 27 0.05 -9.54 5.93
CA ASP A 27 1.47 -9.59 5.58
C ASP A 27 1.69 -9.33 4.08
N ILE A 28 0.80 -9.85 3.23
CA ILE A 28 0.76 -9.55 1.79
C ILE A 28 0.57 -8.04 1.58
N MET A 29 -0.45 -7.45 2.21
CA MET A 29 -0.71 -6.00 2.12
C MET A 29 0.46 -5.18 2.66
N HIS A 30 1.04 -5.57 3.78
CA HIS A 30 2.18 -4.88 4.39
C HIS A 30 3.39 -4.87 3.45
N GLY A 31 3.65 -5.99 2.77
CA GLY A 31 4.69 -6.09 1.74
C GLY A 31 4.39 -5.22 0.53
N GLU A 32 3.18 -5.34 -0.02
CA GLU A 32 2.79 -4.63 -1.24
C GLU A 32 2.74 -3.11 -1.05
N LEU A 33 2.30 -2.63 0.12
CA LEU A 33 2.29 -1.21 0.44
C LEU A 33 3.69 -0.59 0.38
N LYS A 34 4.76 -1.34 0.66
CA LYS A 34 6.13 -0.84 0.47
C LYS A 34 6.47 -0.64 -1.01
N ASN A 35 6.02 -1.54 -1.89
CA ASN A 35 6.21 -1.38 -3.33
C ASN A 35 5.43 -0.16 -3.83
N LEU A 36 4.18 0.00 -3.39
CA LEU A 36 3.34 1.14 -3.75
C LEU A 36 3.90 2.46 -3.25
N MET A 37 4.47 2.50 -2.03
CA MET A 37 5.19 3.67 -1.51
C MET A 37 6.39 4.01 -2.39
N LEU A 38 7.23 3.01 -2.73
CA LEU A 38 8.39 3.22 -3.62
C LEU A 38 7.96 3.79 -5.00
N MET A 39 6.87 3.27 -5.56
CA MET A 39 6.33 3.77 -6.82
C MET A 39 5.78 5.19 -6.68
N ALA A 40 5.06 5.49 -5.60
CA ALA A 40 4.52 6.83 -5.35
C ALA A 40 5.64 7.87 -5.14
N ASP A 41 6.70 7.51 -4.40
CA ASP A 41 7.87 8.38 -4.19
C ASP A 41 8.54 8.71 -5.53
N ALA A 42 8.73 7.71 -6.41
CA ALA A 42 9.31 7.94 -7.74
C ALA A 42 8.44 8.88 -8.60
N GLN A 43 7.11 8.75 -8.54
CA GLN A 43 6.20 9.65 -9.24
C GLN A 43 6.17 11.06 -8.64
N PHE A 44 6.28 11.16 -7.31
CA PHE A 44 6.38 12.43 -6.62
C PHE A 44 7.66 13.19 -7.01
N GLU A 45 8.81 12.51 -7.04
CA GLU A 45 10.09 13.07 -7.48
C GLU A 45 10.02 13.55 -8.95
N GLU A 46 9.38 12.77 -9.82
CA GLU A 46 9.17 13.16 -11.22
C GLU A 46 8.25 14.40 -11.33
N ALA A 47 7.13 14.41 -10.61
CA ALA A 47 6.20 15.54 -10.61
C ALA A 47 6.85 16.81 -10.05
N GLN A 48 7.70 16.69 -9.03
CA GLN A 48 8.53 17.79 -8.52
C GLN A 48 9.47 18.32 -9.60
N ARG A 49 10.20 17.44 -10.29
CA ARG A 49 11.13 17.84 -11.35
C ARG A 49 10.41 18.58 -12.47
N VAL A 50 9.26 18.07 -12.93
CA VAL A 50 8.48 18.72 -13.99
C VAL A 50 8.00 20.11 -13.57
N GLU A 51 7.44 20.23 -12.35
CA GLU A 51 6.98 21.52 -11.81
C GLU A 51 8.15 22.53 -11.70
N GLU A 52 9.33 22.07 -11.26
CA GLU A 52 10.56 22.88 -11.18
C GLU A 52 11.08 23.30 -12.56
N GLU A 53 11.10 22.40 -13.53
CA GLU A 53 11.55 22.67 -14.90
C GLU A 53 10.65 23.69 -15.61
N ASN A 54 9.36 23.72 -15.27
CA ASN A 54 8.38 24.68 -15.78
C ASN A 54 8.24 25.96 -14.93
N ASP A 55 9.19 26.22 -14.03
CA ASP A 55 9.23 27.42 -13.17
C ASP A 55 7.91 27.65 -12.41
N TYR A 56 7.26 26.56 -11.98
CA TYR A 56 6.01 26.58 -11.21
C TYR A 56 4.86 27.33 -11.92
N SER A 57 4.91 27.44 -13.25
CA SER A 57 3.98 28.26 -14.02
C SER A 57 2.64 27.58 -14.32
N ASP A 58 2.57 26.25 -14.20
CA ASP A 58 1.35 25.46 -14.43
C ASP A 58 0.79 24.87 -13.13
N ALA A 59 -0.40 25.34 -12.75
CA ALA A 59 -1.11 24.84 -11.58
C ALA A 59 -1.50 23.36 -11.68
N MET A 60 -1.63 22.80 -12.89
CA MET A 60 -1.91 21.37 -13.07
C MET A 60 -0.73 20.50 -12.61
N GLU A 61 0.50 20.97 -12.79
CA GLU A 61 1.71 20.24 -12.38
C GLU A 61 1.88 20.28 -10.86
N SER A 62 1.56 21.42 -10.23
CA SER A 62 1.45 21.50 -8.77
C SER A 62 0.40 20.54 -8.20
N MET A 63 -0.72 20.34 -8.91
CA MET A 63 -1.76 19.41 -8.50
C MET A 63 -1.30 17.94 -8.63
N GLU A 64 -0.57 17.61 -9.68
CA GLU A 64 0.03 16.27 -9.87
C GLU A 64 1.02 15.95 -8.74
N ARG A 65 1.91 16.88 -8.39
CA ARG A 65 2.81 16.70 -7.25
C ARG A 65 2.02 16.50 -5.95
N LYS A 66 0.99 17.31 -5.69
CA LYS A 66 0.14 17.17 -4.50
C LYS A 66 -0.65 15.87 -4.48
N TYR A 67 -1.04 15.35 -5.63
CA TYR A 67 -1.67 14.04 -5.74
C TYR A 67 -0.71 12.93 -5.29
N TRP A 68 0.52 12.90 -5.81
CA TRP A 68 1.50 11.88 -5.42
C TRP A 68 1.95 12.00 -3.96
N GLU A 69 2.05 13.22 -3.42
CA GLU A 69 2.25 13.47 -1.98
C GLU A 69 1.15 12.78 -1.15
N GLY A 70 -0.11 13.01 -1.52
CA GLY A 70 -1.26 12.40 -0.83
C GLY A 70 -1.32 10.87 -0.98
N GLN A 71 -0.92 10.32 -2.13
CA GLN A 71 -0.84 8.88 -2.33
C GLN A 71 0.22 8.25 -1.44
N ALA A 72 1.40 8.86 -1.33
CA ALA A 72 2.46 8.40 -0.43
C ALA A 72 2.02 8.43 1.04
N ASP A 73 1.38 9.52 1.48
CA ASP A 73 0.81 9.64 2.83
C ASP A 73 -0.22 8.55 3.12
N ALA A 74 -1.14 8.30 2.18
CA ALA A 74 -2.18 7.28 2.32
C ALA A 74 -1.55 5.87 2.46
N TYR A 75 -0.58 5.53 1.60
CA TYR A 75 0.11 4.25 1.68
C TYR A 75 0.91 4.10 2.98
N ALA A 76 1.55 5.16 3.46
CA ALA A 76 2.26 5.14 4.74
C ALA A 76 1.32 4.89 5.94
N HIS A 77 0.14 5.53 5.94
CA HIS A 77 -0.87 5.31 6.97
C HIS A 77 -1.39 3.87 6.97
N LEU A 78 -1.71 3.33 5.79
CA LEU A 78 -2.13 1.93 5.65
C LEU A 78 -1.01 0.96 6.03
N TYR A 79 0.23 1.25 5.66
CA TYR A 79 1.40 0.44 6.00
C TYR A 79 1.54 0.33 7.52
N LYS A 80 1.42 1.45 8.22
CA LYS A 80 1.45 1.47 9.69
C LYS A 80 0.26 0.70 10.29
N LEU A 81 -0.94 0.91 9.76
CA LEU A 81 -2.14 0.23 10.23
C LEU A 81 -2.04 -1.30 10.08
N THR A 82 -1.56 -1.79 8.93
CA THR A 82 -1.36 -3.25 8.73
C THR A 82 -0.39 -3.83 9.74
N TYR A 83 0.70 -3.12 10.04
CA TYR A 83 1.65 -3.52 11.08
C TYR A 83 0.97 -3.58 12.45
N ASP A 84 0.28 -2.52 12.88
CA ASP A 84 -0.37 -2.45 14.19
C ASP A 84 -1.43 -3.55 14.36
N LEU A 85 -2.20 -3.84 13.31
CA LEU A 85 -3.18 -4.93 13.29
C LEU A 85 -2.50 -6.30 13.39
N SER A 86 -1.40 -6.54 12.68
CA SER A 86 -0.65 -7.80 12.76
C SER A 86 -0.17 -8.07 14.20
N PHE A 87 0.32 -7.05 14.92
CA PHE A 87 0.72 -7.20 16.33
C PHE A 87 -0.47 -7.42 17.25
N ALA A 88 -1.57 -6.67 17.08
CA ALA A 88 -2.76 -6.84 17.90
C ALA A 88 -3.35 -8.26 17.77
N ILE A 89 -3.44 -8.78 16.55
CA ILE A 89 -3.91 -10.14 16.27
C ILE A 89 -2.96 -11.19 16.86
N ALA A 90 -1.65 -10.99 16.73
CA ALA A 90 -0.66 -11.88 17.34
C ALA A 90 -0.76 -11.88 18.88
N GLY A 91 -1.02 -10.72 19.49
CA GLY A 91 -1.28 -10.57 20.93
C GLY A 91 -2.52 -11.35 21.37
N LEU A 92 -3.65 -11.19 20.68
CA LEU A 92 -4.88 -11.94 20.98
C LEU A 92 -4.67 -13.45 20.95
N ARG A 93 -3.93 -13.96 19.95
CA ARG A 93 -3.61 -15.39 19.86
C ARG A 93 -2.71 -15.89 20.99
N LYS A 94 -1.88 -15.03 21.56
CA LYS A 94 -1.04 -15.38 22.70
C LYS A 94 -1.89 -15.51 23.96
N ASP A 95 -2.85 -14.60 24.14
CA ASP A 95 -3.77 -14.60 25.29
C ASP A 95 -4.73 -15.81 25.22
N ASP A 96 -5.17 -16.21 24.02
CA ASP A 96 -6.02 -17.40 23.80
C ASP A 96 -5.32 -18.74 24.07
N ASN A 97 -3.98 -18.78 24.02
CA ASN A 97 -3.17 -19.98 24.28
C ASN A 97 -2.66 -20.09 25.73
N GLY A 98 -3.15 -19.23 26.64
CA GLY A 98 -2.98 -19.36 28.08
C GLY A 98 -1.63 -18.87 28.61
N GLU A 99 -1.67 -17.72 29.28
CA GLU A 99 -1.40 -17.75 30.73
C GLU A 99 -2.69 -18.13 31.48
#